data_AF-A0A8X7BE01-F1
#
_entry.id   AF-A0A8X7BE01-F1
#
_cell.length_a   1.000
_cell.length_b   1.000
_cell.length_c   1.000
_cell.angle_alpha   90.00
_cell.angle_beta   90.00
_cell.angle_gamma   90.00
#
_symmetry.space_group_name_H-M   'P 1'
#
loop_
_entity.id
_entity.type
_entity.pdbx_description
1 polymer ?
#
loop_
_entity_poly.entity_id
_entity_poly.type
_entity_poly.pdbx_seq_one_letter_code
_entity_poly.pdbx_strand_id
1 'polypeptide(L)'
;MVCVRLTSRHRRNHREWATEHVNWRRNEWSNVLFYDESCFSVHPDNRRIFIWRDRGSRNNPAFVHESVRFGGGGVLVYEGISIDGRSDLYIIRDGPPTAS
;
A
#
# COMPACT_ATOMS: atom_id res chain seq x y z
N MET A 1 -0.13 -3.24 11.51
CA MET A 1 1.12 -3.46 10.77
C MET A 1 1.33 -4.96 10.59
N VAL A 2 1.13 -5.47 9.37
CA VAL A 2 1.51 -6.84 9.02
C VAL A 2 2.94 -6.77 8.45
N CYS A 3 3.88 -7.44 9.08
CA CYS A 3 5.24 -7.55 8.55
C CYS A 3 5.32 -8.84 7.72
N VAL A 4 5.43 -8.70 6.40
CA VAL A 4 5.54 -9.85 5.50
C VAL A 4 6.99 -10.33 5.49
N ARG A 5 7.21 -11.61 5.80
CA ARG A 5 8.55 -12.20 5.76
C ARG A 5 8.98 -12.39 4.31
N LEU A 6 10.08 -11.74 3.91
CA LEU A 6 10.64 -11.90 2.57
C LEU A 6 11.16 -13.33 2.36
N THR A 7 10.89 -13.88 1.17
CA THR A 7 11.45 -15.17 0.74
C THR A 7 12.96 -15.05 0.53
N SER A 8 13.68 -16.18 0.49
CA SER A 8 15.12 -16.18 0.15
C SER A 8 15.40 -15.60 -1.24
N ARG A 9 14.49 -15.79 -2.20
CA ARG A 9 14.59 -15.21 -3.55
C ARG A 9 14.46 -13.68 -3.51
N HIS A 10 13.45 -13.15 -2.82
CA HIS A 10 13.28 -11.69 -2.70
C HIS A 10 14.51 -11.04 -2.07
N ARG A 11 15.03 -11.62 -0.97
CA ARG A 11 16.23 -11.10 -0.30
C ARG A 11 17.45 -11.07 -1.21
N ARG A 12 17.66 -12.11 -2.02
CA ARG A 12 18.77 -12.15 -2.98
C ARG A 12 18.61 -11.07 -4.04
N ASN A 13 17.46 -11.01 -4.71
CA ASN A 13 17.20 -10.04 -5.77
C ASN A 13 17.32 -8.60 -5.26
N HIS A 14 16.78 -8.30 -4.08
CA HIS A 14 16.91 -6.96 -3.47
C HIS A 14 18.37 -6.62 -3.18
N ARG A 15 19.15 -7.60 -2.71
CA ARG A 15 20.58 -7.40 -2.44
C ARG A 15 21.38 -7.18 -3.72
N GLU A 16 21.13 -7.97 -4.76
CA GLU A 16 21.79 -7.83 -6.07
C GLU A 16 21.52 -6.45 -6.65
N TRP A 17 20.24 -6.06 -6.73
CA TRP A 17 19.84 -4.74 -7.20
C TRP A 17 20.48 -3.62 -6.39
N ALA A 18 20.43 -3.69 -5.05
CA ALA A 18 21.05 -2.67 -4.20
C ALA A 18 22.57 -2.61 -4.38
N THR A 19 23.24 -3.75 -4.56
CA THR A 19 24.69 -3.80 -4.78
C THR A 19 25.08 -3.18 -6.13
N GLU A 20 24.30 -3.44 -7.18
CA GLU A 20 24.50 -2.87 -8.52
C GLU A 20 24.33 -1.35 -8.53
N HIS A 21 23.40 -0.83 -7.73
CA HIS A 21 22.98 0.59 -7.78
C HIS A 21 23.55 1.43 -6.61
N VAL A 22 24.33 0.84 -5.68
CA VAL A 22 24.81 1.53 -4.47
C VAL A 22 25.69 2.76 -4.76
N ASN A 23 26.43 2.72 -5.87
CA ASN A 23 27.36 3.78 -6.26
C ASN A 23 26.77 4.73 -7.31
N TRP A 24 25.47 4.60 -7.63
CA TRP A 24 24.83 5.49 -8.58
C TRP A 24 24.89 6.94 -8.11
N ARG A 25 25.33 7.80 -9.02
CA ARG A 25 25.44 9.24 -8.81
C ARG A 25 24.12 9.92 -9.14
N ARG A 26 24.01 11.20 -8.74
CA ARG A 26 22.79 11.99 -8.93
C ARG A 26 22.29 12.01 -10.38
N ASN A 27 23.20 12.07 -11.36
CA ASN A 27 22.88 12.06 -12.78
C ASN A 27 22.39 10.69 -13.29
N GLU A 28 22.71 9.61 -12.59
CA GLU A 28 22.15 8.29 -12.89
C GLU A 28 20.75 8.18 -12.30
N TRP A 29 20.58 8.62 -11.05
CA TRP A 29 19.26 8.73 -10.41
C TRP A 29 18.29 9.68 -11.12
N SER A 30 18.78 10.73 -11.79
CA SER A 30 17.91 11.66 -12.54
C SER A 30 17.24 11.02 -13.76
N ASN A 31 17.77 9.88 -14.24
CA ASN A 31 17.14 9.14 -15.34
C ASN A 31 16.07 8.15 -14.85
N VAL A 32 15.83 8.06 -13.53
CA VAL A 32 14.83 7.14 -12.96
C VAL A 32 13.53 7.89 -12.68
N LEU A 33 12.44 7.38 -13.25
CA LEU A 33 11.07 7.75 -12.89
C LEU A 33 10.47 6.60 -12.08
N PHE A 34 10.15 6.86 -10.82
CA PHE A 34 9.42 5.92 -9.97
C PHE A 34 7.94 6.07 -10.23
N TYR A 35 7.20 4.96 -10.31
CA TYR A 35 5.76 4.98 -10.46
C TYR A 35 5.14 4.00 -9.46
N ASP A 36 4.12 4.42 -8.73
CA ASP A 36 3.35 3.53 -7.85
C ASP A 36 1.85 3.83 -7.88
N GLU A 37 1.07 2.86 -7.44
CA GLU A 37 -0.37 2.99 -7.19
C GLU A 37 -0.62 3.16 -5.69
N SER A 38 -1.34 4.22 -5.31
CA SER A 38 -1.72 4.45 -3.92
C SER A 38 -3.23 4.53 -3.76
N CYS A 39 -3.77 3.79 -2.80
CA CYS A 39 -5.20 3.80 -2.47
C CYS A 39 -5.45 4.64 -1.21
N PHE A 40 -6.14 5.76 -1.38
CA PHE A 40 -6.54 6.65 -0.28
C PHE A 40 -7.97 6.36 0.12
N SER A 41 -8.15 5.72 1.28
CA SER A 41 -9.48 5.43 1.82
C SER A 41 -9.99 6.61 2.66
N VAL A 42 -11.24 7.04 2.44
CA VAL A 42 -11.90 8.09 3.25
C VAL A 42 -12.05 7.66 4.71
N HIS A 43 -12.17 6.35 4.92
CA HIS A 43 -12.11 5.75 6.24
C HIS A 43 -10.91 4.80 6.32
N PRO A 44 -9.92 5.05 7.19
CA PRO A 44 -8.81 4.11 7.38
C PRO A 44 -9.36 2.76 7.87
N ASP A 45 -8.80 1.68 7.32
CA ASP A 45 -9.11 0.29 7.70
C ASP A 45 -8.76 -0.03 9.17
N ASN A 46 -8.05 0.88 9.83
CA ASN A 46 -7.47 0.69 11.15
C ASN A 46 -8.49 0.82 12.30
N ARG A 47 -9.76 0.47 12.05
CA ARG A 47 -10.88 0.48 13.00
C ARG A 47 -10.77 -0.66 14.02
N ARG A 48 -9.64 -0.76 14.73
CA ARG A 48 -9.56 -1.59 15.93
C ARG A 48 -10.40 -0.94 17.04
N ILE A 49 -11.67 -1.31 17.09
CA ILE A 49 -12.54 -0.99 18.23
C ILE A 49 -12.18 -1.97 19.34
N PHE A 50 -11.66 -1.47 20.46
CA PHE A 50 -11.41 -2.29 21.64
C PHE A 50 -12.69 -2.40 22.47
N ILE A 51 -13.18 -3.63 22.67
CA ILE A 51 -14.37 -3.93 23.47
C ILE A 51 -13.95 -4.84 24.63
N TRP A 52 -14.17 -4.40 25.87
CA TRP A 52 -14.01 -5.21 27.07
C TRP A 52 -15.26 -6.06 27.29
N ARG A 53 -15.12 -7.37 27.51
CA ARG A 53 -16.26 -8.29 27.60
C ARG A 53 -15.98 -9.50 28.49
N ASP A 54 -17.03 -10.03 29.11
CA ASP A 54 -16.97 -11.25 29.91
C ASP A 54 -16.68 -12.50 29.08
N ARG A 55 -16.06 -13.51 29.72
CA ARG A 55 -15.72 -14.80 29.11
C ARG A 55 -17.00 -15.48 28.59
N GLY A 56 -17.05 -15.77 27.29
CA GLY A 56 -18.17 -16.47 26.64
C GLY A 56 -19.09 -15.57 25.78
N SER A 57 -18.98 -14.24 25.89
CA SER A 57 -19.82 -13.29 25.14
C SER A 57 -19.37 -13.02 23.69
N ARG A 58 -18.54 -13.89 23.11
CA ARG A 58 -17.78 -13.60 21.87
C ARG A 58 -18.65 -13.24 20.67
N ASN A 59 -19.81 -13.89 20.55
CA ASN A 59 -20.69 -13.82 19.39
C ASN A 59 -22.01 -13.08 19.71
N ASN A 60 -22.09 -12.33 20.82
CA ASN A 60 -23.27 -11.53 21.11
C ASN A 60 -23.38 -10.41 20.05
N PRO A 61 -24.51 -10.31 19.32
CA PRO A 61 -24.71 -9.29 18.30
C PRO A 61 -24.54 -7.86 18.82
N ALA A 62 -24.79 -7.61 20.12
CA ALA A 62 -24.57 -6.32 20.76
C ALA A 62 -23.09 -5.90 20.80
N PHE A 63 -22.15 -6.81 20.56
CA PHE A 63 -20.70 -6.58 20.58
C PHE A 63 -20.04 -6.84 19.22
N VAL A 64 -20.83 -6.92 18.15
CA VAL A 64 -20.36 -7.07 16.76
C VAL A 64 -20.61 -5.75 16.04
N HIS A 65 -19.54 -5.04 15.68
CA HIS A 65 -19.63 -3.89 14.79
C HIS A 65 -19.33 -4.35 13.37
N GLU A 66 -20.26 -4.14 12.44
CA GLU A 66 -20.03 -4.40 11.03
C GLU A 66 -18.90 -3.48 10.52
N SER A 67 -17.81 -4.07 10.05
CA SER A 67 -16.74 -3.32 9.38
C SER A 67 -16.88 -3.55 7.90
N VAL A 68 -17.25 -2.51 7.14
CA VAL A 68 -17.29 -2.62 5.69
C VAL A 68 -15.86 -2.66 5.21
N ARG A 69 -15.40 -3.83 4.74
CA ARG A 69 -14.04 -4.00 4.23
C ARG A 69 -13.76 -3.17 2.96
N PHE A 70 -14.80 -2.61 2.33
CA PHE A 70 -14.70 -1.90 1.05
C PHE A 70 -15.71 -0.74 0.85
N GLY A 71 -16.54 -0.41 1.86
CA GLY A 71 -17.66 0.53 1.68
C GLY A 71 -17.42 1.94 2.21
N GLY A 72 -16.18 2.26 2.56
CA GLY A 72 -15.83 3.57 3.11
C GLY A 72 -15.65 4.66 2.05
N GLY A 73 -15.63 4.32 0.75
CA GLY A 73 -15.15 5.20 -0.31
C GLY A 73 -13.63 5.37 -0.25
N GLY A 74 -12.99 5.41 -1.42
CA GLY A 74 -11.56 5.64 -1.54
C GLY A 74 -11.18 5.91 -2.99
N VAL A 75 -10.04 6.54 -3.19
CA VAL A 75 -9.52 6.88 -4.53
C VAL A 75 -8.22 6.12 -4.73
N LEU A 76 -8.17 5.33 -5.80
CA LEU A 76 -6.92 4.78 -6.29
C LEU A 76 -6.28 5.82 -7.22
N VAL A 77 -5.03 6.18 -6.94
CA VAL A 77 -4.29 7.13 -7.77
C VAL A 77 -3.00 6.50 -8.27
N TYR A 78 -2.56 6.97 -9.43
CA TYR A 78 -1.34 6.57 -10.11
C TYR A 78 -0.55 7.87 -10.36
N GLU A 79 0.66 8.00 -9.79
CA GLU A 79 1.60 9.10 -10.06
C GLU A 79 3.05 8.63 -10.19
N GLY A 80 3.81 9.30 -11.08
CA GLY A 80 5.24 9.13 -11.22
C GLY A 80 6.03 10.25 -10.55
N ILE A 81 7.14 9.92 -9.87
CA ILE A 81 8.05 10.88 -9.22
C ILE A 81 9.49 10.61 -9.67
N SER A 82 10.21 11.68 -9.98
CA SER A 82 11.66 11.67 -10.22
C SER A 82 12.34 12.75 -9.38
N ILE A 83 13.67 12.86 -9.47
CA ILE A 83 14.41 13.92 -8.78
C ILE A 83 14.06 15.32 -9.33
N ASP A 84 13.61 15.41 -10.57
CA ASP A 84 13.36 16.66 -11.28
C ASP A 84 11.88 17.08 -11.22
N GLY A 85 11.01 16.26 -10.64
CA GLY A 85 9.60 16.60 -10.45
C GLY A 85 8.69 15.39 -10.33
N ARG A 86 7.43 15.59 -10.69
CA ARG A 86 6.38 14.55 -10.68
C ARG A 86 5.57 14.64 -11.97
N SER A 87 4.99 13.52 -12.38
CA SER A 87 4.01 13.49 -13.47
C SER A 87 2.68 14.07 -13.01
N ASP A 88 1.72 14.16 -13.94
CA ASP A 88 0.33 14.37 -13.55
C ASP A 88 -0.17 13.21 -12.66
N LEU A 89 -1.12 13.54 -11.78
CA LEU A 89 -1.78 12.59 -10.89
C LEU A 89 -3.03 12.04 -11.57
N TYR A 90 -3.08 10.73 -11.79
CA TYR A 90 -4.22 10.07 -12.44
C TYR A 90 -5.11 9.37 -11.42
N ILE A 91 -6.40 9.68 -11.43
CA ILE A 91 -7.41 9.01 -10.61
C ILE A 91 -7.96 7.80 -11.38
N ILE A 92 -7.76 6.60 -10.83
CA ILE A 92 -8.29 5.35 -11.39
C ILE A 92 -9.74 5.18 -10.89
N ARG A 93 -10.70 5.26 -11.81
CA ARG A 93 -12.14 5.29 -11.49
C ARG A 93 -12.80 3.90 -11.51
N ASP A 94 -12.21 2.93 -12.22
CA ASP A 94 -12.86 1.64 -12.52
C ASP A 94 -12.19 0.42 -11.84
N GLY A 95 -11.36 0.66 -10.80
CA GLY A 95 -10.54 -0.38 -10.17
C GLY A 95 -9.21 -0.61 -10.92
N PRO A 96 -8.28 -1.42 -10.37
CA PRO A 96 -6.95 -1.57 -10.93
C PRO A 96 -7.04 -2.06 -12.39
N PRO A 97 -6.22 -1.52 -13.30
CA PRO A 97 -6.22 -1.94 -14.69
C PRO A 97 -5.90 -3.44 -14.76
N THR A 98 -6.89 -4.25 -15.14
CA THR A 98 -6.63 -5.62 -15.57
C THR A 98 -5.76 -5.56 -16.81
N ALA A 99 -4.54 -6.11 -16.72
CA ALA A 99 -3.70 -6.34 -17.89
C ALA A 99 -4.47 -7.19 -18.91
N SER A 100 -4.78 -6.60 -20.06
CA SER A 100 -5.30 -7.26 -21.26
C SER A 100 -4.22 -8.04 -21.99
#